data_AF-A0A9E3E1F2-F1
#
_entry.id   AF-A0A9E3E1F2-F1
#
_cell.length_a   1.000
_cell.length_b   1.000
_cell.length_c   1.000
_cell.angle_alpha   90.00
_cell.angle_beta   90.00
_cell.angle_gamma   90.00
#
_symmetry.space_group_name_H-M   'P 1'
#
loop_
_entity.id
_entity.type
_entity.pdbx_description
1 polymer ?
#
loop_
_entity_poly.entity_id
_entity_poly.type
_entity_poly.pdbx_seq_one_letter_code
_entity_poly.pdbx_strand_id
1 'polypeptide(L)'
;MAIIYVSGHRNPDTDSIAAALGYAELKGRLDPHNEYVPVRLGDCNTQTRWVLERSGSREPEFLPHVMLRACDVMQTDFPTIKQSEPIRQAGLAMGRADREVVPVLDDDGAVTGVVTERGLARRYIRESQRTSTLEDAPTRVSAIVEVLGGELLTGEDKPLAGRVWVHSMDAATKSGIKPGDVVVIGNRSDAQLLAIELGADMIVISNQGQPSEDVLAMARERGAAVVVSPLDSYVSGRMITLAAPCGALMEKRPLAVPGDHLLADLSEQIKELYYAAAIIVDVQQRPIGLVTRSDLVAPSRRRVVLVDHAEQGQSAPGIEHAEIIEILDHHHIGSIETRVPVRATFDPVGSTATLVIERFRQSGMEPSRPSATMLLGAILSDTVILNSPTTTERDHAVIEYLERVLVLDASQF
;
A
#
# COMPACT_ATOMS: atom_id res chain seq x y z
N MET A 1 -15.20 -9.44 -4.47
CA MET A 1 -14.87 -10.75 -5.04
C MET A 1 -13.42 -11.02 -4.72
N ALA A 2 -13.08 -12.18 -4.20
CA ALA A 2 -11.69 -12.51 -3.91
C ALA A 2 -11.20 -13.57 -4.91
N ILE A 3 -9.94 -13.43 -5.32
CA ILE A 3 -9.31 -14.33 -6.29
C ILE A 3 -8.91 -15.62 -5.58
N ILE A 4 -9.12 -16.76 -6.24
CA ILE A 4 -8.69 -18.09 -5.83
C ILE A 4 -7.95 -18.70 -7.01
N TYR A 5 -6.66 -18.97 -6.83
CA TYR A 5 -5.87 -19.61 -7.87
C TYR A 5 -6.16 -21.10 -7.90
N VAL A 6 -6.29 -21.68 -9.09
CA VAL A 6 -6.40 -23.13 -9.29
C VAL A 6 -5.14 -23.57 -10.03
N SER A 7 -4.32 -24.42 -9.40
CA SER A 7 -3.02 -24.80 -9.93
C SER A 7 -2.80 -26.32 -9.87
N GLY A 8 -2.29 -26.86 -10.99
CA GLY A 8 -1.67 -28.18 -11.06
C GLY A 8 -0.25 -28.18 -10.48
N HIS A 9 0.53 -29.24 -10.76
CA HIS A 9 1.91 -29.36 -10.29
C HIS A 9 2.89 -28.46 -11.05
N ARG A 10 4.11 -28.33 -10.48
CA ARG A 10 5.15 -27.39 -10.88
C ARG A 10 5.71 -27.64 -12.28
N ASN A 11 5.73 -28.89 -12.73
CA ASN A 11 6.19 -29.30 -14.04
C ASN A 11 4.99 -29.75 -14.88
N PRO A 12 4.08 -28.83 -15.23
CA PRO A 12 2.72 -29.16 -15.62
C PRO A 12 2.67 -30.06 -16.85
N ASP A 13 1.94 -31.15 -16.72
CA ASP A 13 1.49 -31.99 -17.83
C ASP A 13 0.07 -31.61 -18.27
N THR A 14 -0.50 -32.44 -19.15
CA THR A 14 -1.82 -32.19 -19.72
C THR A 14 -2.91 -32.27 -18.67
N ASP A 15 -2.81 -33.20 -17.71
CA ASP A 15 -3.81 -33.36 -16.66
C ASP A 15 -3.82 -32.19 -15.69
N SER A 16 -2.65 -31.79 -15.20
CA SER A 16 -2.51 -30.61 -14.35
C SER A 16 -3.14 -29.34 -14.94
N ILE A 17 -2.92 -29.07 -16.23
CA ILE A 17 -3.46 -27.87 -16.89
C ILE A 17 -4.96 -28.01 -17.18
N ALA A 18 -5.38 -29.17 -17.69
CA ALA A 18 -6.79 -29.40 -18.00
C ALA A 18 -7.66 -29.41 -16.74
N ALA A 19 -7.20 -30.06 -15.67
CA ALA A 19 -7.85 -30.08 -14.38
C ALA A 19 -7.96 -28.66 -13.80
N ALA A 20 -6.90 -27.85 -13.89
CA ALA A 20 -6.95 -26.47 -13.41
C ALA A 20 -7.99 -25.62 -14.17
N LEU A 21 -8.01 -25.71 -15.50
CA LEU A 21 -8.98 -25.01 -16.36
C LEU A 21 -10.42 -25.46 -16.07
N GLY A 22 -10.66 -26.78 -16.12
CA GLY A 22 -11.99 -27.36 -15.92
C GLY A 22 -12.53 -27.12 -14.51
N TYR A 23 -11.67 -27.25 -13.49
CA TYR A 23 -12.08 -27.04 -12.11
C TYR A 23 -12.31 -25.55 -11.80
N ALA A 24 -11.51 -24.64 -12.36
CA ALA A 24 -11.79 -23.21 -12.26
C ALA A 24 -13.14 -22.84 -12.88
N GLU A 25 -13.49 -23.39 -14.06
CA GLU A 25 -14.81 -23.20 -14.66
C GLU A 25 -15.93 -23.68 -13.72
N LEU A 26 -15.83 -24.92 -13.24
CA LEU A 26 -16.84 -25.50 -12.36
C LEU A 26 -17.04 -24.65 -11.11
N LYS A 27 -15.94 -24.30 -10.44
CA LYS A 27 -15.97 -23.55 -9.18
C LYS A 27 -16.49 -22.13 -9.39
N GLY A 28 -16.12 -21.44 -10.46
CA GLY A 28 -16.67 -20.13 -10.81
C GLY A 28 -18.18 -20.14 -11.06
N ARG A 29 -18.73 -21.26 -11.55
CA ARG A 29 -20.18 -21.44 -11.73
C ARG A 29 -20.91 -21.79 -10.42
N LEU A 30 -20.26 -22.54 -9.53
CA LEU A 30 -20.83 -22.93 -8.23
C LEU A 30 -20.73 -21.81 -7.19
N ASP A 31 -19.70 -20.98 -7.26
CA ASP A 31 -19.44 -19.88 -6.34
C ASP A 31 -19.13 -18.59 -7.11
N PRO A 32 -20.18 -17.91 -7.63
CA PRO A 32 -20.03 -16.71 -8.45
C PRO A 32 -19.57 -15.47 -7.65
N HIS A 33 -19.40 -15.57 -6.33
CA HIS A 33 -18.91 -14.48 -5.48
C HIS A 33 -17.38 -14.42 -5.42
N ASN A 34 -16.70 -15.49 -5.84
CA ASN A 34 -15.25 -15.59 -5.95
C ASN A 34 -14.83 -15.75 -7.41
N GLU A 35 -13.60 -15.34 -7.70
CA GLU A 35 -13.02 -15.50 -9.03
C GLU A 35 -12.01 -16.65 -8.99
N TYR A 36 -12.27 -17.72 -9.74
CA TYR A 36 -11.37 -18.87 -9.83
C TYR A 36 -10.49 -18.72 -11.07
N VAL A 37 -9.19 -18.55 -10.85
CA VAL A 37 -8.23 -18.25 -11.92
C VAL A 37 -7.30 -19.45 -12.11
N PRO A 38 -7.39 -20.17 -13.25
CA PRO A 38 -6.46 -21.23 -13.56
C PRO A 38 -5.08 -20.64 -13.86
N VAL A 39 -4.04 -21.23 -13.29
CA VAL A 39 -2.64 -20.79 -13.47
C VAL A 39 -1.72 -21.95 -13.74
N ARG A 40 -0.62 -21.69 -14.46
CA ARG A 40 0.46 -22.66 -14.65
C ARG A 40 1.65 -22.31 -13.77
N LEU A 41 2.35 -23.34 -13.30
CA LEU A 41 3.53 -23.22 -12.44
C LEU A 41 4.86 -23.49 -13.16
N GLY A 42 4.77 -23.86 -14.44
CA GLY A 42 5.91 -24.13 -15.34
C GLY A 42 5.46 -24.01 -16.79
N ASP A 43 6.34 -24.38 -17.73
CA ASP A 43 6.02 -24.32 -19.16
C ASP A 43 5.20 -25.53 -19.61
N CYS A 44 4.15 -25.28 -20.40
CA CYS A 44 3.35 -26.34 -20.98
C CYS A 44 4.17 -27.12 -22.02
N ASN A 45 4.16 -28.45 -21.90
CA ASN A 45 4.79 -29.35 -22.85
C ASN A 45 4.07 -29.35 -24.22
N THR A 46 4.66 -29.99 -25.24
CA THR A 46 4.12 -30.03 -26.61
C THR A 46 2.72 -30.62 -26.68
N GLN A 47 2.45 -31.69 -25.93
CA GLN A 47 1.15 -32.35 -25.90
C GLN A 47 0.10 -31.42 -25.29
N THR A 48 0.39 -30.79 -24.16
CA THR A 48 -0.52 -29.84 -23.51
C THR A 48 -0.83 -28.65 -24.41
N ARG A 49 0.17 -28.08 -25.09
CA ARG A 49 -0.05 -26.99 -26.07
C ARG A 49 -0.93 -27.43 -27.23
N TRP A 50 -0.74 -28.64 -27.73
CA TRP A 50 -1.56 -29.19 -28.79
C TRP A 50 -3.03 -29.32 -28.37
N VAL A 51 -3.32 -29.75 -27.13
CA VAL A 51 -4.70 -29.81 -26.61
C VAL A 51 -5.28 -28.39 -26.38
N LEU A 52 -4.46 -27.44 -25.90
CA LEU A 52 -4.86 -26.04 -25.75
C LEU A 52 -5.30 -25.42 -27.09
N GLU A 53 -4.50 -25.59 -28.14
CA GLU A 53 -4.81 -25.12 -29.49
C GLU A 53 -6.13 -25.74 -30.01
N ARG A 54 -6.31 -27.05 -29.83
CA ARG A 54 -7.46 -27.78 -30.35
C ARG A 54 -8.75 -27.50 -29.59
N SER A 55 -8.65 -27.23 -28.28
CA SER A 55 -9.78 -26.81 -27.45
C SER A 55 -10.17 -25.35 -27.66
N GLY A 56 -9.26 -24.52 -28.19
CA GLY A 56 -9.41 -23.07 -28.25
C GLY A 56 -9.31 -22.39 -26.88
N SER A 57 -8.79 -23.10 -25.87
CA SER A 57 -8.59 -22.54 -24.53
C SER A 57 -7.40 -21.59 -24.53
N ARG A 58 -7.50 -20.50 -23.75
CA ARG A 58 -6.34 -19.63 -23.50
C ARG A 58 -5.37 -20.37 -22.58
N GLU A 59 -4.08 -20.33 -22.92
CA GLU A 59 -3.03 -20.83 -22.03
C GLU A 59 -3.11 -20.09 -20.67
N PRO A 60 -3.17 -20.80 -19.53
CA PRO A 60 -3.16 -20.18 -18.22
C PRO A 60 -1.94 -19.28 -18.00
N GLU A 61 -2.12 -18.19 -17.25
CA GLU A 61 -1.00 -17.30 -16.93
C GLU A 61 -0.03 -17.99 -15.95
N PHE A 62 1.25 -17.67 -16.10
CA PHE A 62 2.30 -18.20 -15.23
C PHE A 62 2.24 -17.53 -13.85
N LEU A 63 2.14 -18.34 -12.80
CA LEU A 63 2.18 -17.87 -11.42
C LEU A 63 3.56 -18.18 -10.80
N PRO A 64 4.44 -17.18 -10.63
CA PRO A 64 5.80 -17.40 -10.15
C PRO A 64 5.85 -17.83 -8.67
N HIS A 65 4.93 -17.34 -7.85
CA HIS A 65 4.82 -17.66 -6.42
C HIS A 65 3.45 -17.25 -5.88
N VAL A 66 3.11 -17.77 -4.70
CA VAL A 66 1.91 -17.36 -3.93
C VAL A 66 2.24 -16.51 -2.70
N MET A 67 3.50 -16.07 -2.57
CA MET A 67 3.89 -15.10 -1.55
C MET A 67 3.12 -13.78 -1.71
N LEU A 68 2.80 -13.14 -0.58
CA LEU A 68 2.22 -11.81 -0.56
C LEU A 68 3.26 -10.75 -0.90
N ARG A 69 2.80 -9.68 -1.54
CA ARG A 69 3.58 -8.51 -1.93
C ARG A 69 3.01 -7.28 -1.23
N ALA A 70 3.75 -6.18 -1.27
CA ALA A 70 3.33 -4.91 -0.69
C ALA A 70 1.96 -4.45 -1.24
N CYS A 71 1.74 -4.59 -2.55
CA CYS A 71 0.47 -4.21 -3.20
C CYS A 71 -0.72 -5.06 -2.74
N ASP A 72 -0.50 -6.25 -2.17
CA ASP A 72 -1.57 -7.12 -1.71
C ASP A 72 -2.09 -6.70 -0.32
N VAL A 73 -1.36 -5.85 0.42
CA VAL A 73 -1.73 -5.39 1.77
C VAL A 73 -1.75 -3.87 1.97
N MET A 74 -1.18 -3.11 1.03
CA MET A 74 -1.05 -1.67 1.18
C MET A 74 -2.39 -0.96 1.27
N GLN A 75 -2.41 0.09 2.07
CA GLN A 75 -3.50 1.06 2.10
C GLN A 75 -3.31 2.04 0.96
N THR A 76 -4.37 2.30 0.19
CA THR A 76 -4.36 3.25 -0.93
C THR A 76 -4.90 4.62 -0.55
N ASP A 77 -5.65 4.72 0.55
CA ASP A 77 -6.12 5.98 1.12
C ASP A 77 -5.22 6.38 2.30
N PHE A 78 -4.38 7.37 2.06
CA PHE A 78 -3.47 7.94 3.05
C PHE A 78 -3.18 9.40 2.71
N PRO A 79 -3.02 10.27 3.72
CA PRO A 79 -2.65 11.66 3.51
C PRO A 79 -1.22 11.78 3.00
N THR A 80 -0.96 12.80 2.19
CA THR A 80 0.38 13.24 1.77
C THR A 80 0.51 14.75 2.00
N ILE A 81 1.74 15.25 2.03
CA ILE A 81 2.01 16.69 2.21
C ILE A 81 3.19 17.15 1.35
N LYS A 82 3.19 18.39 0.86
CA LYS A 82 4.33 18.95 0.12
C LYS A 82 5.44 19.42 1.06
N GLN A 83 6.67 19.42 0.55
CA GLN A 83 7.84 19.92 1.30
C GLN A 83 7.70 21.36 1.78
N SER A 84 7.02 22.21 1.01
CA SER A 84 6.82 23.63 1.33
C SER A 84 5.74 23.87 2.38
N GLU A 85 4.86 22.91 2.63
CA GLU A 85 3.72 23.11 3.52
C GLU A 85 4.17 23.13 5.00
N PRO A 86 3.48 23.90 5.86
CA PRO A 86 3.77 23.96 7.28
C PRO A 86 3.68 22.59 7.96
N ILE A 87 4.59 22.32 8.89
CA ILE A 87 4.58 21.08 9.69
C ILE A 87 3.27 20.89 10.48
N ARG A 88 2.59 21.98 10.84
CA ARG A 88 1.24 21.93 11.42
C ARG A 88 0.25 21.17 10.54
N GLN A 89 0.31 21.33 9.22
CA GLN A 89 -0.60 20.65 8.30
C GLN A 89 -0.34 19.14 8.28
N ALA A 90 0.92 18.69 8.41
CA ALA A 90 1.23 17.28 8.58
C ALA A 90 0.57 16.71 9.85
N GLY A 91 0.68 17.44 10.97
CA GLY A 91 0.03 17.07 12.24
C GLY A 91 -1.49 16.96 12.14
N LEU A 92 -2.13 17.91 11.45
CA LEU A 92 -3.57 17.87 11.21
C LEU A 92 -3.99 16.73 10.27
N ALA A 93 -3.20 16.46 9.23
CA ALA A 93 -3.43 15.36 8.30
C ALA A 93 -3.32 14.00 9.01
N MET A 94 -2.31 13.82 9.86
CA MET A 94 -2.16 12.67 10.76
C MET A 94 -3.39 12.47 11.63
N GLY A 95 -3.82 13.51 12.36
CA GLY A 95 -4.97 13.41 13.26
C GLY A 95 -6.31 13.16 12.56
N ARG A 96 -6.51 13.68 11.34
CA ARG A 96 -7.75 13.44 10.57
C ARG A 96 -7.82 12.03 9.99
N ALA A 97 -6.70 11.49 9.56
CA ALA A 97 -6.62 10.17 8.93
C ALA A 97 -6.33 9.04 9.94
N ASP A 98 -6.17 9.36 11.22
CA ASP A 98 -5.73 8.45 12.28
C ASP A 98 -4.43 7.71 11.90
N ARG A 99 -3.44 8.50 11.45
CA ARG A 99 -2.14 8.00 10.97
C ARG A 99 -0.99 8.58 11.77
N GLU A 100 0.02 7.76 12.05
CA GLU A 100 1.24 8.15 12.76
C GLU A 100 2.35 8.69 11.83
N VAL A 101 2.15 8.57 10.50
CA VAL A 101 3.14 8.92 9.47
C VAL A 101 2.47 9.53 8.24
N VAL A 102 3.10 10.56 7.67
CA VAL A 102 2.67 11.22 6.42
C VAL A 102 3.86 11.32 5.47
N PRO A 103 3.77 10.77 4.24
CA PRO A 103 4.73 11.00 3.16
C PRO A 103 4.84 12.48 2.77
N VAL A 104 6.07 12.95 2.60
CA VAL A 104 6.39 14.30 2.13
C VAL A 104 6.83 14.24 0.67
N LEU A 105 6.21 15.08 -0.17
CA LEU A 105 6.37 15.10 -1.61
C LEU A 105 7.12 16.34 -2.09
N ASP A 106 7.95 16.17 -3.12
CA ASP A 106 8.44 17.31 -3.90
C ASP A 106 7.37 17.87 -4.86
N ASP A 107 7.77 18.87 -5.65
CA ASP A 107 6.89 19.55 -6.60
C ASP A 107 6.44 18.64 -7.77
N ASP A 108 7.21 17.58 -8.06
CA ASP A 108 6.89 16.56 -9.08
C ASP A 108 6.00 15.42 -8.51
N GLY A 109 5.71 15.45 -7.21
CA GLY A 109 4.88 14.48 -6.50
C GLY A 109 5.65 13.23 -6.05
N ALA A 110 6.98 13.21 -6.17
CA ALA A 110 7.81 12.11 -5.71
C ALA A 110 8.07 12.18 -4.20
N VAL A 111 8.15 11.02 -3.56
CA VAL A 111 8.42 10.93 -2.13
C VAL A 111 9.86 11.33 -1.81
N THR A 112 10.03 12.22 -0.84
CA THR A 112 11.35 12.74 -0.42
C THR A 112 11.64 12.57 1.07
N GLY A 113 10.59 12.40 1.88
CA GLY A 113 10.71 12.18 3.32
C GLY A 113 9.40 11.73 3.95
N VAL A 114 9.43 11.62 5.27
CA VAL A 114 8.23 11.40 6.09
C VAL A 114 8.21 12.34 7.28
N VAL A 115 7.01 12.77 7.66
CA VAL A 115 6.75 13.36 8.98
C VAL A 115 6.08 12.30 9.84
N THR A 116 6.50 12.19 11.09
CA THR A 116 5.98 11.21 12.04
C THR A 116 5.50 11.92 13.30
N GLU A 117 4.45 11.40 13.94
CA GLU A 117 3.95 11.96 15.20
C GLU A 117 5.06 11.98 16.27
N ARG A 118 5.86 10.92 16.34
CA ARG A 118 7.04 10.84 17.21
C ARG A 118 8.07 11.94 16.91
N GLY A 119 8.28 12.25 15.63
CA GLY A 119 9.15 13.34 15.18
C GLY A 119 8.65 14.70 15.67
N LEU A 120 7.34 14.94 15.53
CA LEU A 120 6.69 16.16 16.03
C LEU A 120 6.80 16.29 17.55
N ALA A 121 6.50 15.22 18.29
CA ALA A 121 6.57 15.21 19.75
C ALA A 121 7.99 15.50 20.25
N ARG A 122 9.02 14.86 19.65
CA ARG A 122 10.42 15.12 19.98
C ARG A 122 10.81 16.57 19.75
N ARG A 123 10.32 17.17 18.66
CA ARG A 123 10.57 18.57 18.35
C ARG A 123 9.91 19.49 19.39
N TYR A 124 8.64 19.27 19.68
CA TYR A 124 7.90 20.05 20.67
C TYR A 124 8.59 20.04 22.05
N ILE A 125 9.09 18.88 22.49
CA ILE A 125 9.84 18.75 23.75
C ILE A 125 11.19 19.50 23.67
N ARG A 126 11.94 19.38 22.57
CA ARG A 126 13.22 20.10 22.42
C ARG A 126 13.06 21.62 22.40
N GLU A 127 12.03 22.12 21.73
CA GLU A 127 11.73 23.56 21.69
C GLU A 127 11.38 24.11 23.07
N SER A 128 10.84 23.30 23.99
CA SER A 128 10.57 23.75 25.37
C SER A 128 11.82 23.96 26.24
N GLN A 129 13.00 23.51 25.80
CA GLN A 129 14.25 23.55 26.57
C GLN A 129 15.21 24.67 26.14
N ARG A 130 14.94 25.34 25.02
CA ARG A 130 15.80 26.37 24.42
C ARG A 130 14.96 27.52 23.89
N THR A 131 15.58 28.64 23.55
CA THR A 131 14.88 29.73 22.86
C THR A 131 14.35 29.23 21.52
N SER A 132 13.05 29.42 21.27
CA SER A 132 12.42 29.09 20.00
C SER A 132 13.09 29.84 18.85
N THR A 133 13.46 29.13 17.78
CA THR A 133 14.20 29.70 16.65
C THR A 133 13.76 29.08 15.32
N LEU A 134 13.85 29.87 14.26
CA LEU A 134 13.62 29.48 12.87
C LEU A 134 14.94 29.29 12.10
N GLU A 135 16.10 29.42 12.77
CA GLU A 135 17.43 29.28 12.16
C GLU A 135 17.60 27.92 11.46
N ASP A 136 17.16 26.83 12.11
CA ASP A 136 17.27 25.47 11.58
C ASP A 136 16.29 25.19 10.43
N ALA A 137 15.23 26.01 10.30
CA ALA A 137 14.18 25.84 9.31
C ALA A 137 13.61 27.21 8.91
N PRO A 138 14.30 27.96 8.03
CA PRO A 138 13.83 29.25 7.56
C PRO A 138 12.39 29.17 7.04
N THR A 139 11.53 30.04 7.56
CA THR A 139 10.07 29.92 7.40
C THR A 139 9.52 31.17 6.73
N ARG A 140 8.70 31.01 5.68
CA ARG A 140 8.11 32.14 4.95
C ARG A 140 7.07 32.86 5.80
N VAL A 141 6.96 34.18 5.64
CA VAL A 141 5.93 35.00 6.28
C VAL A 141 4.52 34.45 5.99
N SER A 142 4.24 34.08 4.75
CA SER A 142 2.96 33.48 4.33
C SER A 142 2.59 32.22 5.12
N ALA A 143 3.55 31.32 5.37
CA ALA A 143 3.33 30.10 6.16
C ALA A 143 2.98 30.42 7.63
N ILE A 144 3.65 31.44 8.21
CA ILE A 144 3.36 31.91 9.57
C ILE A 144 1.95 32.52 9.63
N VAL A 145 1.59 33.37 8.66
CA VAL A 145 0.25 33.97 8.54
C VAL A 145 -0.83 32.89 8.48
N GLU A 146 -0.65 31.88 7.62
CA GLU A 146 -1.58 30.76 7.47
C GLU A 146 -1.78 29.99 8.78
N VAL A 147 -0.69 29.58 9.43
CA VAL A 147 -0.74 28.80 10.67
C VAL A 147 -1.36 29.58 11.83
N LEU A 148 -1.16 30.89 11.87
CA LEU A 148 -1.76 31.78 12.85
C LEU A 148 -3.22 32.15 12.55
N GLY A 149 -3.76 31.76 11.39
CA GLY A 149 -5.05 32.24 10.91
C GLY A 149 -5.12 33.78 10.89
N GLY A 150 -3.99 34.42 10.57
CA GLY A 150 -3.80 35.86 10.69
C GLY A 150 -3.97 36.60 9.36
N GLU A 151 -3.86 37.93 9.44
CA GLU A 151 -3.89 38.85 8.31
C GLU A 151 -2.55 39.60 8.22
N LEU A 152 -1.94 39.61 7.03
CA LEU A 152 -0.72 40.39 6.76
C LEU A 152 -1.10 41.82 6.36
N LEU A 153 -0.76 42.80 7.21
CA LEU A 153 -1.07 44.20 6.96
C LEU A 153 0.02 44.92 6.14
N THR A 154 1.28 44.53 6.33
CA THR A 154 2.43 45.04 5.56
C THR A 154 3.59 44.05 5.63
N GLY A 155 4.51 44.11 4.67
CA GLY A 155 5.69 43.26 4.56
C GLY A 155 5.68 42.34 3.34
N GLU A 156 6.86 41.92 2.91
CA GLU A 156 7.03 40.97 1.80
C GLU A 156 7.05 39.53 2.29
N ASP A 157 6.69 38.59 1.41
CA ASP A 157 6.80 37.16 1.69
C ASP A 157 8.24 36.65 1.55
N LYS A 158 9.05 36.93 2.57
CA LYS A 158 10.45 36.50 2.69
C LYS A 158 10.60 35.36 3.71
N PRO A 159 11.64 34.50 3.60
CA PRO A 159 11.98 33.55 4.66
C PRO A 159 12.54 34.28 5.88
N LEU A 160 12.09 33.87 7.06
CA LEU A 160 12.53 34.35 8.36
C LEU A 160 13.34 33.25 9.05
N ALA A 161 14.48 33.61 9.64
CA ALA A 161 15.43 32.68 10.22
C ALA A 161 15.97 33.13 11.58
N GLY A 162 15.29 34.05 12.28
CA GLY A 162 15.68 34.46 13.63
C GLY A 162 14.91 33.75 14.73
N ARG A 163 14.99 34.30 15.95
CA ARG A 163 14.33 33.77 17.14
C ARG A 163 12.88 34.22 17.23
N VAL A 164 12.07 33.38 17.86
CA VAL A 164 10.67 33.69 18.17
C VAL A 164 10.58 34.19 19.60
N TRP A 165 10.06 35.41 19.76
CA TRP A 165 9.92 36.07 21.04
C TRP A 165 8.45 36.27 21.38
N VAL A 166 8.11 36.15 22.67
CA VAL A 166 6.88 36.70 23.21
C VAL A 166 7.26 37.89 24.08
N HIS A 167 6.94 39.10 23.63
CA HIS A 167 7.32 40.32 24.32
C HIS A 167 6.23 40.73 25.30
N SER A 168 6.48 40.48 26.59
CA SER A 168 5.61 40.85 27.71
C SER A 168 6.25 41.87 28.66
N MET A 169 7.49 42.28 28.40
CA MET A 169 8.23 43.23 29.25
C MET A 169 7.87 44.68 28.90
N ASP A 170 8.17 45.59 29.82
CA ASP A 170 8.03 47.02 29.55
C ASP A 170 9.08 47.48 28.53
N ALA A 171 8.72 48.44 27.67
CA ALA A 171 9.58 49.01 26.64
C ALA A 171 10.91 49.58 27.19
N ALA A 172 10.96 49.99 28.46
CA ALA A 172 12.19 50.44 29.11
C ALA A 172 13.18 49.31 29.44
N THR A 173 12.78 48.05 29.33
CA THR A 173 13.62 46.88 29.64
C THR A 173 14.51 46.54 28.46
N LYS A 174 15.83 46.35 28.69
CA LYS A 174 16.75 45.93 27.62
C LYS A 174 16.29 44.62 26.99
N SER A 175 15.89 44.70 25.74
CA SER A 175 15.47 43.55 24.95
C SER A 175 16.64 42.91 24.20
N GLY A 176 16.55 41.61 23.97
CA GLY A 176 17.52 40.84 23.18
C GLY A 176 17.16 40.72 21.70
N ILE A 177 16.13 41.42 21.22
CA ILE A 177 15.65 41.40 19.82
C ILE A 177 16.76 41.83 18.87
N LYS A 178 16.87 41.13 17.73
CA LYS A 178 17.85 41.39 16.67
C LYS A 178 17.19 41.30 15.29
N PRO A 179 17.85 41.82 14.23
CA PRO A 179 17.53 41.50 12.84
C PRO A 179 17.29 40.00 12.63
N GLY A 180 16.20 39.66 11.93
CA GLY A 180 15.76 38.27 11.71
C GLY A 180 14.70 37.76 12.69
N ASP A 181 14.56 38.37 13.87
CA ASP A 181 13.67 37.87 14.92
C ASP A 181 12.18 38.11 14.59
N VAL A 182 11.33 37.19 15.06
CA VAL A 182 9.86 37.27 15.03
C VAL A 182 9.35 37.57 16.43
N VAL A 183 8.56 38.62 16.60
CA VAL A 183 8.14 39.09 17.93
C VAL A 183 6.63 39.11 18.06
N VAL A 184 6.09 38.30 18.97
CA VAL A 184 4.67 38.29 19.34
C VAL A 184 4.43 39.34 20.42
N ILE A 185 3.52 40.27 20.15
CA ILE A 185 3.25 41.45 20.97
C ILE A 185 1.73 41.60 21.12
N GLY A 186 1.28 42.08 22.29
CA GLY A 186 -0.13 42.46 22.47
C GLY A 186 -0.48 43.80 21.80
N ASN A 187 -1.50 44.47 22.33
CA ASN A 187 -2.03 45.74 21.82
C ASN A 187 -1.27 47.00 22.30
N ARG A 188 0.01 46.87 22.64
CA ARG A 188 0.85 47.97 23.14
C ARG A 188 1.67 48.59 22.00
N SER A 189 1.25 49.77 21.52
CA SER A 189 1.92 50.45 20.40
C SER A 189 3.38 50.83 20.71
N ASP A 190 3.70 51.19 21.95
CA ASP A 190 5.07 51.50 22.39
C ASP A 190 6.00 50.28 22.24
N ALA A 191 5.54 49.09 22.64
CA ALA A 191 6.27 47.85 22.48
C ALA A 191 6.38 47.41 21.01
N GLN A 192 5.33 47.63 20.21
CA GLN A 192 5.34 47.34 18.77
C GLN A 192 6.40 48.19 18.04
N LEU A 193 6.42 49.50 18.28
CA LEU A 193 7.42 50.41 17.70
C LEU A 193 8.83 50.03 18.13
N LEU A 194 9.06 49.75 19.42
CA LEU A 194 10.37 49.34 19.91
C LEU A 194 10.87 48.06 19.24
N ALA A 195 10.01 47.06 19.05
CA ALA A 195 10.42 45.82 18.39
C ALA A 195 10.88 46.05 16.95
N ILE A 196 10.16 46.89 16.19
CA ILE A 196 10.53 47.29 14.83
C ILE A 196 11.84 48.11 14.85
N GLU A 197 12.00 49.00 15.82
CA GLU A 197 13.21 49.81 15.99
C GLU A 197 14.46 48.96 16.25
N LEU A 198 14.32 47.92 17.07
CA LEU A 198 15.37 46.94 17.39
C LEU A 198 15.68 45.98 16.22
N GLY A 199 14.91 46.07 15.13
CA GLY A 199 15.14 45.33 13.89
C GLY A 199 14.38 44.01 13.78
N ALA A 200 13.28 43.81 14.51
CA ALA A 200 12.42 42.66 14.26
C ALA A 200 12.00 42.61 12.79
N ASP A 201 12.20 41.48 12.13
CA ASP A 201 11.79 41.30 10.73
C ASP A 201 10.28 41.07 10.61
N MET A 202 9.65 40.66 11.70
CA MET A 202 8.22 40.44 11.79
C MET A 202 7.72 40.71 13.20
N ILE A 203 6.60 41.43 13.31
CA ILE A 203 5.80 41.50 14.53
C ILE A 203 4.44 40.82 14.32
N VAL A 204 4.00 40.08 15.32
CA VAL A 204 2.69 39.41 15.37
C VAL A 204 1.89 40.01 16.50
N ILE A 205 0.79 40.69 16.15
CA ILE A 205 -0.12 41.32 17.09
C ILE A 205 -1.21 40.31 17.47
N SER A 206 -1.23 39.91 18.73
CA SER A 206 -2.16 38.90 19.25
C SER A 206 -3.55 39.47 19.54
N ASN A 207 -4.54 38.57 19.70
CA ASN A 207 -5.93 38.88 20.07
C ASN A 207 -6.62 39.93 19.16
N GLN A 208 -6.36 39.88 17.85
CA GLN A 208 -6.92 40.83 16.87
C GLN A 208 -6.62 42.31 17.18
N GLY A 209 -5.51 42.59 17.85
CA GLY A 209 -5.11 43.97 18.13
C GLY A 209 -4.89 44.77 16.85
N GLN A 210 -5.37 46.02 16.82
CA GLN A 210 -5.17 46.93 15.70
C GLN A 210 -3.91 47.78 15.93
N PRO A 211 -2.89 47.70 15.05
CA PRO A 211 -1.75 48.60 15.10
C PRO A 211 -2.17 50.02 14.73
N SER A 212 -1.46 51.01 15.26
CA SER A 212 -1.60 52.41 14.82
C SER A 212 -0.95 52.62 13.45
N GLU A 213 -1.33 53.70 12.76
CA GLU A 213 -0.67 54.09 11.51
C GLU A 213 0.83 54.35 11.68
N ASP A 214 1.27 54.84 12.84
CA ASP A 214 2.69 55.03 13.14
C ASP A 214 3.46 53.71 13.12
N VAL A 215 2.86 52.64 13.66
CA VAL A 215 3.45 51.29 13.64
C VAL A 215 3.55 50.78 12.20
N LEU A 216 2.49 50.94 11.40
CA LEU A 216 2.47 50.52 10.00
C LEU A 216 3.45 51.33 9.13
N ALA A 217 3.56 52.64 9.38
CA ALA A 217 4.49 53.52 8.69
C ALA A 217 5.94 53.12 8.99
N MET A 218 6.29 52.92 10.27
CA MET A 218 7.63 52.48 10.66
C MET A 218 7.96 51.08 10.14
N ALA A 219 6.99 50.15 10.16
CA ALA A 219 7.17 48.82 9.61
C ALA A 219 7.45 48.86 8.09
N ARG A 220 6.72 49.69 7.33
CA ARG A 220 6.97 49.92 5.90
C ARG A 220 8.36 50.51 5.64
N GLU A 221 8.76 51.52 6.42
CA GLU A 221 10.08 52.15 6.30
C GLU A 221 11.23 51.15 6.56
N ARG A 222 11.06 50.27 7.56
CA ARG A 222 12.09 49.30 7.95
C ARG A 222 11.98 47.93 7.29
N GLY A 223 10.97 47.72 6.44
CA GLY A 223 10.72 46.43 5.77
C GLY A 223 10.33 45.29 6.71
N ALA A 224 9.73 45.61 7.87
CA ALA A 224 9.23 44.64 8.83
C ALA A 224 7.80 44.19 8.45
N ALA A 225 7.54 42.88 8.58
CA ALA A 225 6.20 42.35 8.40
C ALA A 225 5.32 42.60 9.64
N VAL A 226 4.06 42.97 9.44
CA VAL A 226 3.08 43.14 10.52
C VAL A 226 1.91 42.20 10.27
N VAL A 227 1.70 41.27 11.19
CA VAL A 227 0.62 40.30 11.13
C VAL A 227 -0.31 40.47 12.32
N VAL A 228 -1.61 40.47 12.07
CA VAL A 228 -2.62 40.43 13.13
C VAL A 228 -3.16 39.01 13.22
N SER A 229 -3.10 38.41 14.41
CA SER A 229 -3.61 37.06 14.64
C SER A 229 -4.79 37.09 15.61
N PRO A 230 -5.82 36.24 15.41
CA PRO A 230 -6.90 36.07 16.38
C PRO A 230 -6.48 35.37 17.68
N LEU A 231 -5.28 34.82 17.72
CA LEU A 231 -4.80 33.98 18.80
C LEU A 231 -4.13 34.81 19.89
N ASP A 232 -4.09 34.28 21.10
CA ASP A 232 -3.33 34.90 22.18
C ASP A 232 -1.81 34.78 21.96
N SER A 233 -1.03 35.50 22.78
CA SER A 233 0.42 35.53 22.64
C SER A 233 1.11 34.18 22.90
N TYR A 234 0.55 33.34 23.79
CA TYR A 234 1.11 32.02 24.11
C TYR A 234 0.91 31.04 22.95
N VAL A 235 -0.33 30.98 22.44
CA VAL A 235 -0.68 30.13 21.29
C VAL A 235 0.04 30.60 20.03
N SER A 236 0.12 31.92 19.80
CA SER A 236 0.87 32.48 18.66
C SER A 236 2.34 32.09 18.71
N GLY A 237 3.00 32.29 19.86
CA GLY A 237 4.41 31.93 20.03
C GLY A 237 4.68 30.44 19.74
N ARG A 238 3.79 29.56 20.18
CA ARG A 238 3.87 28.12 19.89
C ARG A 238 3.61 27.78 18.43
N MET A 239 2.66 28.44 17.78
CA MET A 239 2.26 28.07 16.43
C MET A 239 3.23 28.57 15.36
N ILE A 240 3.95 29.67 15.61
CA ILE A 240 5.01 30.14 14.70
C ILE A 240 6.06 29.04 14.44
N THR A 241 6.45 28.25 15.44
CA THR A 241 7.43 27.17 15.21
C THR A 241 6.86 26.00 14.41
N LEU A 242 5.54 25.84 14.41
CA LEU A 242 4.82 24.85 13.58
C LEU A 242 4.54 25.36 12.15
N ALA A 243 4.95 26.59 11.82
CA ALA A 243 4.90 27.12 10.46
C ALA A 243 6.08 26.65 9.60
N ALA A 244 7.11 26.07 10.22
CA ALA A 244 8.30 25.58 9.52
C ALA A 244 7.94 24.57 8.42
N PRO A 245 8.61 24.64 7.25
CA PRO A 245 8.30 23.79 6.11
C PRO A 245 8.63 22.32 6.42
N CYS A 246 7.75 21.41 6.01
CA CYS A 246 7.93 19.97 6.20
C CYS A 246 9.29 19.47 5.67
N GLY A 247 9.74 19.96 4.51
CA GLY A 247 11.00 19.55 3.90
C GLY A 247 12.25 19.81 4.76
N ALA A 248 12.21 20.84 5.62
CA ALA A 248 13.30 21.14 6.54
C ALA A 248 13.32 20.22 7.76
N LEU A 249 12.16 19.67 8.14
CA LEU A 249 11.96 18.94 9.40
C LEU A 249 11.66 17.46 9.24
N MET A 250 11.40 17.02 8.01
CA MET A 250 11.09 15.63 7.70
C MET A 250 12.29 14.72 7.89
N GLU A 251 11.98 13.45 8.07
CA GLU A 251 12.95 12.37 8.09
C GLU A 251 13.21 11.98 6.65
N LYS A 252 14.45 12.19 6.21
CA LYS A 252 14.86 12.05 4.80
C LYS A 252 15.08 10.59 4.45
N ARG A 253 14.89 10.24 3.18
CA ARG A 253 15.11 8.88 2.64
C ARG A 253 14.27 7.84 3.38
N PRO A 254 12.93 7.93 3.29
CA PRO A 254 12.06 6.93 3.88
C PRO A 254 12.23 5.60 3.15
N LEU A 255 11.80 4.50 3.77
CA LEU A 255 11.71 3.22 3.08
C LEU A 255 10.61 3.33 2.01
N ALA A 256 11.06 3.45 0.75
CA ALA A 256 10.22 3.49 -0.42
C ALA A 256 10.49 2.25 -1.28
N VAL A 257 9.47 1.46 -1.56
CA VAL A 257 9.58 0.19 -2.31
C VAL A 257 8.50 0.09 -3.39
N PRO A 258 8.71 -0.65 -4.48
CA PRO A 258 7.67 -0.89 -5.47
C PRO A 258 6.59 -1.83 -4.93
N GLY A 259 5.41 -1.82 -5.56
CA GLY A 259 4.27 -2.63 -5.13
C GLY A 259 4.49 -4.15 -5.20
N ASP A 260 5.40 -4.63 -6.04
CA ASP A 260 5.72 -6.05 -6.19
C ASP A 260 6.72 -6.57 -5.14
N HIS A 261 7.23 -5.72 -4.26
CA HIS A 261 8.15 -6.11 -3.20
C HIS A 261 7.53 -7.15 -2.27
N LEU A 262 8.26 -8.22 -1.93
CA LEU A 262 7.74 -9.31 -1.11
C LEU A 262 7.45 -8.84 0.32
N LEU A 263 6.31 -9.26 0.85
CA LEU A 263 5.86 -8.85 2.17
C LEU A 263 6.76 -9.38 3.29
N ALA A 264 7.38 -10.54 3.09
CA ALA A 264 8.32 -11.13 4.05
C ALA A 264 9.56 -10.24 4.24
N ASP A 265 10.15 -9.77 3.14
CA ASP A 265 11.31 -8.87 3.16
C ASP A 265 10.91 -7.49 3.71
N LEU A 266 9.76 -6.97 3.26
CA LEU A 266 9.22 -5.70 3.73
C LEU A 266 8.98 -5.70 5.24
N SER A 267 8.51 -6.82 5.79
CA SER A 267 8.29 -6.99 7.23
C SER A 267 9.57 -6.86 8.04
N GLU A 268 10.69 -7.45 7.58
CA GLU A 268 11.98 -7.29 8.25
C GLU A 268 12.48 -5.84 8.18
N GLN A 269 12.37 -5.19 7.02
CA GLN A 269 12.76 -3.78 6.87
C GLN A 269 11.94 -2.85 7.78
N ILE A 270 10.62 -3.05 7.86
CA ILE A 270 9.72 -2.24 8.71
C ILE A 270 10.03 -2.41 10.21
N LYS A 271 10.53 -3.58 10.65
CA LYS A 271 10.93 -3.79 12.05
C LYS A 271 12.11 -2.92 12.46
N GLU A 272 13.03 -2.63 11.55
CA GLU A 272 14.21 -1.80 11.81
C GLU A 272 13.90 -0.30 11.85
N LEU A 273 12.76 0.11 11.29
CA LEU A 273 12.34 1.51 11.24
C LEU A 273 11.61 1.93 12.51
N TYR A 274 12.05 3.04 13.10
CA TYR A 274 11.38 3.60 14.29
C TYR A 274 9.96 4.10 14.03
N TYR A 275 9.62 4.40 12.77
CA TYR A 275 8.30 4.87 12.34
C TYR A 275 7.45 3.75 11.75
N ALA A 276 8.00 2.53 11.70
CA ALA A 276 7.27 1.29 11.45
C ALA A 276 6.33 1.32 10.22
N ALA A 277 6.75 1.98 9.14
CA ALA A 277 5.99 2.08 7.91
C ALA A 277 6.90 2.09 6.67
N ALA A 278 6.35 1.67 5.54
CA ALA A 278 6.96 1.75 4.21
C ALA A 278 6.01 2.44 3.23
N ILE A 279 6.58 3.22 2.33
CA ILE A 279 5.85 3.92 1.28
C ILE A 279 5.96 3.11 0.01
N ILE A 280 4.82 2.76 -0.57
CA ILE A 280 4.77 2.02 -1.82
C ILE A 280 4.73 3.04 -2.94
N VAL A 281 5.64 2.91 -3.91
CA VAL A 281 5.82 3.91 -4.97
C VAL A 281 5.68 3.32 -6.37
N ASP A 282 5.30 4.17 -7.33
CA ASP A 282 5.38 3.85 -8.74
C ASP A 282 6.81 4.03 -9.30
N VAL A 283 6.96 3.82 -10.61
CA VAL A 283 8.24 3.97 -11.31
C VAL A 283 8.76 5.41 -11.34
N GLN A 284 7.90 6.41 -11.07
CA GLN A 284 8.26 7.83 -10.94
C GLN A 284 8.49 8.25 -9.47
N GLN A 285 8.57 7.31 -8.52
CA GLN A 285 8.71 7.56 -7.08
C GLN A 285 7.51 8.28 -6.45
N ARG A 286 6.35 8.30 -7.12
CA ARG A 286 5.12 8.85 -6.55
C ARG A 286 4.47 7.80 -5.64
N PRO A 287 3.96 8.19 -4.47
CA PRO A 287 3.37 7.23 -3.54
C PRO A 287 2.03 6.72 -4.07
N ILE A 288 1.89 5.40 -4.12
CA ILE A 288 0.66 4.68 -4.51
C ILE A 288 0.08 3.85 -3.35
N GLY A 289 0.82 3.70 -2.25
CA GLY A 289 0.37 2.97 -1.09
C GLY A 289 1.18 3.26 0.16
N LEU A 290 0.63 2.90 1.31
CA LEU A 290 1.29 2.90 2.61
C LEU A 290 1.12 1.52 3.25
N VAL A 291 2.21 0.95 3.78
CA VAL A 291 2.18 -0.27 4.59
C VAL A 291 2.71 0.08 5.97
N THR A 292 1.90 -0.08 7.01
CA THR A 292 2.32 0.08 8.40
C THR A 292 2.47 -1.28 9.08
N ARG A 293 3.06 -1.29 10.27
CA ARG A 293 3.17 -2.51 11.08
C ARG A 293 1.83 -3.20 11.36
N SER A 294 0.72 -2.45 11.47
CA SER A 294 -0.60 -3.06 11.68
C SER A 294 -1.05 -3.87 10.47
N ASP A 295 -0.70 -3.43 9.26
CA ASP A 295 -1.06 -4.13 8.01
C ASP A 295 -0.31 -5.46 7.86
N LEU A 296 0.82 -5.61 8.55
CA LEU A 296 1.60 -6.85 8.61
C LEU A 296 1.03 -7.87 9.60
N VAL A 297 0.07 -7.48 10.45
CA VAL A 297 -0.53 -8.37 11.43
C VAL A 297 -1.60 -9.21 10.74
N ALA A 298 -1.30 -10.50 10.55
CA ALA A 298 -2.21 -11.49 9.97
C ALA A 298 -2.83 -11.06 8.62
N PRO A 299 -1.99 -10.79 7.59
CA PRO A 299 -2.50 -10.40 6.28
C PRO A 299 -3.32 -11.54 5.67
N SER A 300 -4.33 -11.17 4.87
CA SER A 300 -5.14 -12.12 4.12
C SER A 300 -4.24 -12.90 3.16
N ARG A 301 -4.25 -14.22 3.30
CA ARG A 301 -3.40 -15.10 2.50
C ARG A 301 -3.95 -15.23 1.08
N ARG A 302 -3.07 -15.52 0.12
CA ARG A 302 -3.52 -15.97 -1.19
C ARG A 302 -4.23 -17.31 -1.05
N ARG A 303 -5.39 -17.43 -1.68
CA ARG A 303 -6.21 -18.64 -1.65
C ARG A 303 -5.90 -19.50 -2.87
N VAL A 304 -5.67 -20.79 -2.65
CA VAL A 304 -5.24 -21.72 -3.69
C VAL A 304 -6.05 -23.02 -3.61
N VAL A 305 -6.48 -23.52 -4.76
CA VAL A 305 -6.97 -24.88 -4.96
C VAL A 305 -5.88 -25.67 -5.66
N LEU A 306 -5.53 -26.82 -5.08
CA LEU A 306 -4.55 -27.73 -5.67
C LEU A 306 -5.31 -28.80 -6.44
N VAL A 307 -4.92 -28.99 -7.69
CA VAL A 307 -5.39 -30.11 -8.50
C VAL A 307 -4.19 -30.96 -8.90
N ASP A 308 -4.39 -32.27 -9.06
CA ASP A 308 -3.41 -33.20 -9.65
C ASP A 308 -2.11 -33.39 -8.84
N HIS A 309 -2.05 -32.82 -7.65
CA HIS A 309 -0.97 -33.07 -6.69
C HIS A 309 -1.39 -32.66 -5.27
N ALA A 310 -0.70 -33.27 -4.30
CA ALA A 310 -0.78 -32.90 -2.89
C ALA A 310 0.60 -32.83 -2.22
N GLU A 311 1.64 -32.49 -2.99
CA GLU A 311 3.02 -32.37 -2.52
C GLU A 311 3.52 -30.92 -2.53
N GLN A 312 4.09 -30.45 -1.42
CA GLN A 312 4.61 -29.08 -1.32
C GLN A 312 5.71 -28.79 -2.36
N GLY A 313 6.58 -29.77 -2.65
CA GLY A 313 7.66 -29.62 -3.63
C GLY A 313 7.18 -29.45 -5.07
N GLN A 314 5.95 -29.88 -5.34
CA GLN A 314 5.27 -29.75 -6.63
C GLN A 314 4.34 -28.54 -6.70
N SER A 315 4.15 -27.80 -5.62
CA SER A 315 3.28 -26.62 -5.59
C SER A 315 4.01 -25.31 -5.90
N ALA A 316 3.25 -24.22 -6.00
CA ALA A 316 3.78 -22.87 -6.21
C ALA A 316 4.73 -22.46 -5.05
N PRO A 317 5.85 -21.76 -5.33
CA PRO A 317 6.70 -21.24 -4.27
C PRO A 317 5.93 -20.41 -3.24
N GLY A 318 6.13 -20.70 -1.96
CA GLY A 318 5.43 -20.05 -0.84
C GLY A 318 4.08 -20.66 -0.47
N ILE A 319 3.73 -21.86 -0.97
CA ILE A 319 2.43 -22.50 -0.71
C ILE A 319 2.14 -22.68 0.79
N GLU A 320 3.16 -22.86 1.63
CA GLU A 320 3.05 -22.93 3.09
C GLU A 320 2.53 -21.63 3.74
N HIS A 321 2.62 -20.52 3.01
CA HIS A 321 2.10 -19.22 3.39
C HIS A 321 0.70 -18.93 2.82
N ALA A 322 0.25 -19.72 1.84
CA ALA A 322 -1.08 -19.62 1.26
C ALA A 322 -2.16 -20.22 2.17
N GLU A 323 -3.41 -19.97 1.80
CA GLU A 323 -4.59 -20.65 2.31
C GLU A 323 -5.03 -21.67 1.25
N ILE A 324 -4.78 -22.94 1.51
CA ILE A 324 -5.25 -24.02 0.65
C ILE A 324 -6.74 -24.21 0.93
N ILE A 325 -7.58 -24.13 -0.09
CA ILE A 325 -9.04 -24.16 0.03
C ILE A 325 -9.58 -25.57 -0.22
N GLU A 326 -9.02 -26.24 -1.23
CA GLU A 326 -9.45 -27.56 -1.65
C GLU A 326 -8.29 -28.27 -2.36
N ILE A 327 -8.26 -29.60 -2.24
CA ILE A 327 -7.31 -30.48 -2.93
C ILE A 327 -8.12 -31.53 -3.72
N LEU A 328 -7.83 -31.68 -4.99
CA LEU A 328 -8.40 -32.71 -5.86
C LEU A 328 -7.29 -33.44 -6.59
N ASP A 329 -7.03 -34.68 -6.22
CA ASP A 329 -5.88 -35.42 -6.71
C ASP A 329 -6.22 -36.90 -6.89
N HIS A 330 -5.49 -37.56 -7.77
CA HIS A 330 -5.54 -39.01 -8.00
C HIS A 330 -4.22 -39.71 -7.67
N HIS A 331 -3.16 -38.94 -7.39
CA HIS A 331 -1.88 -39.44 -6.90
C HIS A 331 -1.94 -39.85 -5.42
N HIS A 332 -0.80 -40.29 -4.91
CA HIS A 332 -0.64 -40.56 -3.50
C HIS A 332 -0.73 -39.26 -2.67
N ILE A 333 -1.17 -39.38 -1.42
CA ILE A 333 -1.26 -38.25 -0.50
C ILE A 333 0.16 -37.79 -0.16
N GLY A 334 0.49 -36.55 -0.51
CA GLY A 334 1.81 -35.95 -0.34
C GLY A 334 2.00 -35.20 0.98
N SER A 335 2.92 -34.23 0.97
CA SER A 335 3.41 -33.48 2.14
C SER A 335 2.69 -32.15 2.44
N ILE A 336 1.54 -31.89 1.82
CA ILE A 336 0.79 -30.66 2.06
C ILE A 336 0.17 -30.63 3.47
N GLU A 337 0.44 -29.56 4.21
CA GLU A 337 -0.16 -29.29 5.52
C GLU A 337 -1.12 -28.09 5.45
N THR A 338 -2.27 -28.17 6.11
CA THR A 338 -3.25 -27.08 6.18
C THR A 338 -3.47 -26.63 7.63
N ARG A 339 -3.72 -25.32 7.81
CA ARG A 339 -3.97 -24.74 9.15
C ARG A 339 -5.41 -24.91 9.63
N VAL A 340 -6.32 -25.10 8.69
CA VAL A 340 -7.74 -25.35 8.93
C VAL A 340 -8.14 -26.62 8.16
N PRO A 341 -9.21 -27.32 8.57
CA PRO A 341 -9.76 -28.42 7.80
C PRO A 341 -10.18 -27.94 6.40
N VAL A 342 -9.76 -28.67 5.36
CA VAL A 342 -10.09 -28.39 3.97
C VAL A 342 -10.78 -29.59 3.34
N ARG A 343 -11.54 -29.37 2.27
CA ARG A 343 -12.01 -30.49 1.46
C ARG A 343 -10.82 -31.03 0.66
N ALA A 344 -10.48 -32.29 0.88
CA ALA A 344 -9.47 -32.99 0.09
C ALA A 344 -10.11 -34.26 -0.47
N THR A 345 -9.95 -34.49 -1.77
CA THR A 345 -10.46 -35.67 -2.47
C THR A 345 -9.29 -36.38 -3.12
N PHE A 346 -9.07 -37.63 -2.70
CA PHE A 346 -8.08 -38.53 -3.26
C PHE A 346 -8.79 -39.80 -3.69
N ASP A 347 -8.88 -40.01 -4.99
CA ASP A 347 -9.57 -41.16 -5.57
C ASP A 347 -8.63 -41.85 -6.57
N PRO A 348 -8.49 -43.18 -6.50
CA PRO A 348 -7.59 -43.92 -7.40
C PRO A 348 -8.24 -44.07 -8.78
N VAL A 349 -8.14 -43.03 -9.60
CA VAL A 349 -8.57 -43.00 -11.01
C VAL A 349 -7.38 -42.75 -11.93
N GLY A 350 -7.56 -42.95 -13.23
CA GLY A 350 -6.49 -42.79 -14.20
C GLY A 350 -6.05 -41.34 -14.42
N SER A 351 -6.90 -40.36 -14.10
CA SER A 351 -6.63 -38.93 -14.30
C SER A 351 -7.47 -38.04 -13.35
N THR A 352 -6.90 -36.94 -12.87
CA THR A 352 -7.61 -35.87 -12.14
C THR A 352 -8.77 -35.30 -12.95
N ALA A 353 -8.63 -35.18 -14.28
CA ALA A 353 -9.71 -34.75 -15.17
C ALA A 353 -10.98 -35.62 -15.08
N THR A 354 -10.85 -36.92 -14.78
CA THR A 354 -11.99 -37.80 -14.49
C THR A 354 -12.78 -37.28 -13.30
N LEU A 355 -12.09 -36.91 -12.21
CA LEU A 355 -12.73 -36.37 -11.01
C LEU A 355 -13.41 -35.02 -11.29
N VAL A 356 -12.80 -34.17 -12.11
CA VAL A 356 -13.39 -32.87 -12.50
C VAL A 356 -14.70 -33.08 -13.25
N ILE A 357 -14.75 -33.99 -14.23
CA ILE A 357 -15.98 -34.29 -14.97
C ILE A 357 -17.05 -34.88 -14.07
N GLU A 358 -16.69 -35.80 -13.19
CA GLU A 358 -17.65 -36.34 -12.23
C GLU A 358 -18.25 -35.25 -11.35
N ARG A 359 -17.47 -34.23 -10.95
CA ARG A 359 -17.97 -33.09 -10.17
C ARG A 359 -18.92 -32.18 -10.97
N PHE A 360 -18.66 -31.97 -12.27
CA PHE A 360 -19.62 -31.33 -13.17
C PHE A 360 -20.95 -32.10 -13.17
N ARG A 361 -20.89 -33.41 -13.39
CA ARG A 361 -22.06 -34.29 -13.46
C ARG A 361 -22.83 -34.34 -12.14
N GLN A 362 -22.13 -34.47 -11.00
CA GLN A 362 -22.72 -34.43 -9.66
C GLN A 362 -23.42 -33.09 -9.37
N SER A 363 -22.97 -32.02 -10.01
CA SER A 363 -23.56 -30.68 -9.89
C SER A 363 -24.69 -30.44 -10.91
N GLY A 364 -25.05 -31.42 -11.73
CA GLY A 364 -26.03 -31.27 -12.81
C GLY A 364 -25.58 -30.30 -13.91
N MET A 365 -24.27 -30.14 -14.10
CA MET A 365 -23.67 -29.22 -15.04
C MET A 365 -22.87 -29.97 -16.11
N GLU A 366 -22.84 -29.41 -17.32
CA GLU A 366 -21.93 -29.84 -18.38
C GLU A 366 -20.76 -28.84 -18.50
N PRO A 367 -19.51 -29.31 -18.71
CA PRO A 367 -18.39 -28.43 -18.98
C PRO A 367 -18.56 -27.71 -20.32
N SER A 368 -17.99 -26.51 -20.44
CA SER A 368 -17.89 -25.82 -21.73
C SER A 368 -17.12 -26.68 -22.75
N ARG A 369 -17.37 -26.47 -24.04
CA ARG A 369 -16.68 -27.24 -25.10
C ARG A 369 -15.14 -27.15 -25.01
N PRO A 370 -14.53 -25.98 -24.73
CA PRO A 370 -13.10 -25.89 -24.49
C PRO A 370 -12.63 -26.74 -23.30
N SER A 371 -13.28 -26.62 -22.13
CA SER A 371 -12.93 -27.41 -20.94
C SER A 371 -13.15 -28.91 -21.15
N ALA A 372 -14.24 -29.31 -21.79
CA ALA A 372 -14.50 -30.70 -22.15
C ALA A 372 -13.40 -31.28 -23.05
N THR A 373 -12.94 -30.51 -24.04
CA THR A 373 -11.86 -30.93 -24.95
C THR A 373 -10.52 -31.05 -24.20
N MET A 374 -10.23 -30.11 -23.30
CA MET A 374 -9.04 -30.18 -22.43
C MET A 374 -9.06 -31.41 -21.53
N LEU A 375 -10.18 -31.62 -20.83
CA LEU A 375 -10.36 -32.74 -19.90
C LEU A 375 -10.32 -34.09 -20.62
N LEU A 376 -10.85 -34.20 -21.85
CA LEU A 376 -10.68 -35.40 -22.67
C LEU A 376 -9.20 -35.68 -22.97
N GLY A 377 -8.48 -34.66 -23.43
CA GLY A 377 -7.06 -34.79 -23.76
C GLY A 377 -6.20 -35.20 -22.56
N ALA A 378 -6.54 -34.71 -21.37
CA ALA A 378 -5.90 -35.12 -20.11
C ALA A 378 -6.14 -36.59 -19.79
N ILE A 379 -7.39 -37.06 -19.82
CA ILE A 379 -7.70 -38.46 -19.52
C ILE A 379 -6.98 -39.38 -20.51
N LEU A 380 -7.00 -39.07 -21.81
CA LEU A 380 -6.31 -39.86 -22.83
C LEU A 380 -4.79 -39.84 -22.66
N SER A 381 -4.22 -38.72 -22.21
CA SER A 381 -2.79 -38.59 -21.92
C SER A 381 -2.37 -39.52 -20.77
N ASP A 382 -2.99 -39.37 -19.61
CA ASP A 382 -2.54 -40.01 -18.37
C ASP A 382 -2.93 -41.48 -18.29
N THR A 383 -4.04 -41.84 -18.93
CA THR A 383 -4.43 -43.24 -19.11
C THR A 383 -3.71 -43.93 -20.26
N VAL A 384 -2.87 -43.24 -21.05
CA VAL A 384 -2.24 -43.78 -22.26
C VAL A 384 -3.30 -44.40 -23.18
N ILE A 385 -4.33 -43.63 -23.50
CA ILE A 385 -5.51 -44.06 -24.28
C ILE A 385 -6.13 -45.32 -23.62
N LEU A 386 -6.41 -45.24 -22.32
CA LEU A 386 -7.01 -46.32 -21.52
C LEU A 386 -6.16 -47.60 -21.35
N ASN A 387 -4.86 -47.55 -21.66
CA ASN A 387 -3.95 -48.71 -21.52
C ASN A 387 -3.07 -48.66 -20.26
N SER A 388 -3.11 -47.57 -19.48
CA SER A 388 -2.36 -47.43 -18.24
C SER A 388 -2.87 -48.41 -17.18
N PRO A 389 -1.99 -48.98 -16.33
CA PRO A 389 -2.40 -49.86 -15.23
C PRO A 389 -3.25 -49.16 -14.17
N THR A 390 -3.27 -47.82 -14.13
CA THR A 390 -4.09 -47.02 -13.22
C THR A 390 -5.47 -46.68 -13.79
N THR A 391 -5.74 -47.05 -15.04
CA THR A 391 -7.04 -46.82 -15.70
C THR A 391 -8.15 -47.58 -14.99
N THR A 392 -9.30 -46.95 -14.82
CA THR A 392 -10.48 -47.51 -14.16
C THR A 392 -11.73 -47.39 -15.04
N GLU A 393 -12.77 -48.16 -14.72
CA GLU A 393 -14.10 -48.05 -15.35
C GLU A 393 -14.70 -46.63 -15.26
N ARG A 394 -14.29 -45.83 -14.28
CA ARG A 394 -14.71 -44.42 -14.16
C ARG A 394 -14.13 -43.57 -15.29
N ASP A 395 -12.89 -43.82 -15.69
CA ASP A 395 -12.24 -43.14 -16.81
C ASP A 395 -12.95 -43.50 -18.14
N HIS A 396 -13.30 -44.78 -18.33
CA HIS A 396 -14.10 -45.23 -19.47
C HIS A 396 -15.47 -44.51 -19.53
N ALA A 397 -16.19 -44.49 -18.41
CA ALA A 397 -17.51 -43.85 -18.34
C ALA A 397 -17.47 -42.33 -18.56
N VAL A 398 -16.38 -41.67 -18.16
CA VAL A 398 -16.16 -40.24 -18.41
C VAL A 398 -15.81 -39.99 -19.88
N ILE A 399 -14.98 -40.81 -20.51
CA ILE A 399 -14.69 -40.70 -21.95
C ILE A 399 -15.96 -40.86 -22.77
N GLU A 400 -16.77 -41.90 -22.53
CA GLU A 400 -18.04 -42.10 -23.23
C GLU A 400 -18.99 -40.91 -23.07
N TYR A 401 -18.97 -40.26 -21.90
CA TYR A 401 -19.72 -39.04 -21.67
C TYR A 401 -19.17 -37.88 -22.51
N LEU A 402 -17.85 -37.68 -22.53
CA LEU A 402 -17.22 -36.60 -23.29
C LEU A 402 -17.35 -36.78 -24.80
N GLU A 403 -17.31 -38.00 -25.32
CA GLU A 403 -17.60 -38.30 -26.74
C GLU A 403 -18.98 -37.81 -27.16
N ARG A 404 -19.99 -38.00 -26.29
CA ARG A 404 -21.36 -37.49 -26.52
C ARG A 404 -21.42 -35.96 -26.46
N VAL A 405 -20.75 -35.35 -25.48
CA VAL A 405 -20.74 -33.89 -25.30
C VAL A 405 -20.02 -33.18 -26.46
N LEU A 406 -18.89 -33.74 -26.92
CA LEU A 406 -18.04 -33.14 -27.94
C LEU A 406 -18.43 -33.55 -29.37
N VAL A 407 -19.22 -34.61 -29.50
CA VAL A 407 -19.60 -35.25 -30.77
C VAL A 407 -18.34 -35.66 -31.54
N LEU A 408 -17.51 -36.51 -30.92
CA LEU A 408 -16.27 -37.04 -31.49
C LEU A 408 -16.01 -38.49 -31.03
N ASP A 409 -15.06 -39.15 -31.68
CA ASP A 409 -14.52 -40.45 -31.27
C ASP A 409 -13.17 -40.23 -30.57
N ALA A 410 -13.09 -40.61 -29.29
CA ALA A 410 -11.91 -40.39 -28.46
C ALA A 410 -10.69 -41.20 -28.92
N SER A 411 -10.88 -42.31 -29.64
CA SER A 411 -9.79 -43.11 -30.19
C SER A 411 -9.17 -42.49 -31.44
N GLN A 412 -9.92 -41.62 -32.13
CA GLN A 412 -9.45 -40.89 -33.32
C GLN A 412 -8.93 -39.48 -33.00
N PHE A 413 -9.37 -38.91 -31.89
CA PHE A 413 -8.98 -37.59 -31.40
C PHE A 413 -7.48 -37.54 -31.11
#